data_AF-A0A1D7XZI1-F1
#
_entry.id   AF-A0A1D7XZI1-F1
#
_cell.length_a   1.000
_cell.length_b   1.000
_cell.length_c   1.000
_cell.angle_alpha   90.00
_cell.angle_beta   90.00
_cell.angle_gamma   90.00
#
_symmetry.space_group_name_H-M   'P 1'
#
loop_
_entity.id
_entity.type
_entity.pdbx_description
1 polymer ?
#
loop_
_entity_poly.entity_id
_entity_poly.type
_entity_poly.pdbx_seq_one_letter_code
_entity_poly.pdbx_strand_id
1 'polypeptide(L)'
;MGKGNPNLAEDGKATRFSSTNQPKNRGKKGKSISEFLREFGEAKSVEYEIKVTKGGETKTKKGKIESETTLNEVVATTLLSKAMNGDLRAINIVLDRIEGKPKQSLEVELPQFPDMTKEERAKRLKELLEKANEPEQ
;
A
#
# COMPACT_ATOMS: atom_id res chain seq x y z
N MET A 1 42.34 -26.08 -31.48
CA MET A 1 40.97 -26.52 -31.10
C MET A 1 40.55 -25.74 -29.86
N GLY A 2 39.71 -24.72 -30.02
CA GLY A 2 39.26 -23.89 -28.90
C GLY A 2 38.19 -24.62 -28.09
N LYS A 3 38.39 -24.75 -26.78
CA LYS A 3 37.37 -25.27 -25.86
C LYS A 3 36.17 -24.33 -25.89
N GLY A 4 35.02 -24.82 -26.35
CA GLY A 4 33.76 -24.08 -26.38
C GLY A 4 33.35 -23.61 -24.99
N ASN A 5 32.69 -22.45 -24.93
CA ASN A 5 32.23 -21.86 -23.68
C ASN A 5 31.15 -22.77 -23.02
N PRO A 6 31.37 -23.24 -21.78
CA PRO A 6 30.50 -24.23 -21.12
C PRO A 6 29.08 -23.71 -20.79
N ASN A 7 28.80 -22.44 -21.04
CA ASN A 7 27.49 -21.82 -20.81
C ASN A 7 26.61 -21.70 -22.08
N LEU A 8 27.01 -22.26 -23.23
CA LEU A 8 26.09 -22.35 -24.37
C LEU A 8 25.11 -23.51 -24.19
N ALA A 9 23.83 -23.23 -24.43
CA ALA A 9 22.79 -24.25 -24.46
C ALA A 9 23.10 -25.30 -25.54
N GLU A 10 22.90 -26.58 -25.21
CA GLU A 10 22.98 -27.66 -26.20
C GLU A 10 22.00 -27.41 -27.34
N ASP A 11 22.49 -27.56 -28.57
CA ASP A 11 21.74 -27.30 -29.78
C ASP A 11 20.50 -28.23 -29.84
N GLY A 12 19.32 -27.65 -30.08
CA GLY A 12 18.04 -28.37 -30.11
C GLY A 12 17.25 -28.44 -28.79
N LYS A 13 17.78 -27.95 -27.65
CA LYS A 13 16.96 -27.80 -26.44
C LYS A 13 16.10 -26.54 -26.53
N ALA A 14 14.80 -26.67 -26.27
CA ALA A 14 13.86 -25.56 -26.22
C ALA A 14 14.16 -24.65 -25.00
N THR A 15 15.15 -23.77 -25.12
CA THR A 15 15.56 -22.82 -24.08
C THR A 15 14.72 -21.54 -24.07
N ARG A 16 13.71 -21.45 -24.93
CA ARG A 16 12.77 -20.32 -24.94
C ARG A 16 11.96 -20.31 -23.64
N PHE A 17 11.81 -19.12 -23.07
CA PHE A 17 10.98 -18.88 -21.89
C PHE A 17 9.52 -19.33 -22.17
N SER A 18 9.11 -20.46 -21.60
CA SER A 18 7.74 -20.96 -21.58
C SER A 18 7.30 -21.20 -20.15
N SER A 19 6.00 -21.38 -19.91
CA SER A 19 5.49 -21.81 -18.60
C SER A 19 6.06 -23.16 -18.14
N THR A 20 6.41 -24.03 -19.10
CA THR A 20 6.98 -25.37 -18.86
C THR A 20 8.49 -25.38 -18.64
N ASN A 21 9.23 -24.40 -19.19
CA ASN A 21 10.70 -24.30 -19.09
C ASN A 21 11.14 -23.14 -18.18
N GLN A 22 10.40 -22.90 -17.09
CA GLN A 22 10.83 -21.97 -16.04
C GLN A 22 11.79 -22.68 -15.07
N PRO A 23 12.82 -21.99 -14.54
CA PRO A 23 13.68 -22.54 -13.49
C PRO A 23 12.84 -22.94 -12.27
N LYS A 24 13.08 -24.14 -11.72
CA LYS A 24 12.35 -24.65 -10.52
C LYS A 24 12.45 -23.71 -9.32
N ASN A 25 13.56 -22.98 -9.19
CA ASN A 25 13.71 -21.91 -8.22
C ASN A 25 13.15 -20.59 -8.77
N ARG A 26 11.81 -20.50 -8.82
CA ARG A 26 11.13 -19.20 -8.74
C ARG A 26 11.57 -18.60 -7.40
N GLY A 27 12.48 -17.63 -7.44
CA GLY A 27 13.09 -17.07 -6.24
C GLY A 27 12.06 -16.80 -5.14
N LYS A 28 12.44 -17.01 -3.88
CA LYS A 28 11.55 -16.84 -2.72
C LYS A 28 10.84 -15.50 -2.87
N LYS A 29 9.50 -15.53 -2.98
CA LYS A 29 8.71 -14.29 -3.02
C LYS A 29 9.12 -13.49 -1.79
N GLY A 30 9.58 -12.25 -1.99
CA GLY A 30 9.93 -11.38 -0.88
C GLY A 30 8.74 -11.29 0.08
N LYS A 31 9.02 -11.15 1.37
CA LYS A 31 7.95 -10.89 2.36
C LYS A 31 7.20 -9.64 1.93
N SER A 32 5.89 -9.65 2.12
CA SER A 32 5.11 -8.43 1.90
C SER A 32 5.55 -7.36 2.91
N ILE A 33 5.39 -6.08 2.56
CA ILE A 33 5.68 -4.97 3.49
C ILE A 33 4.89 -5.15 4.79
N SER A 34 3.65 -5.63 4.71
CA SER A 34 2.80 -5.91 5.86
C SER A 34 3.38 -6.99 6.77
N GLU A 35 3.90 -8.08 6.19
CA GLU A 35 4.53 -9.18 6.92
C GLU A 35 5.82 -8.70 7.61
N PHE A 36 6.61 -7.87 6.92
CA PHE A 36 7.80 -7.23 7.49
C PHE A 36 7.46 -6.30 8.67
N LEU A 37 6.47 -5.42 8.52
CA LEU A 37 6.07 -4.49 9.59
C LEU A 37 5.50 -5.22 10.80
N ARG A 38 4.78 -6.33 10.57
CA ARG A 38 4.23 -7.17 11.64
C ARG A 38 5.34 -7.81 12.45
N GLU A 39 6.34 -8.41 11.78
CA GLU A 39 7.50 -8.99 12.44
C GLU A 39 8.27 -7.96 13.27
N PHE A 40 8.45 -6.74 12.77
CA PHE A 40 9.09 -5.66 13.51
C PHE A 40 8.28 -5.21 14.72
N GLY A 41 6.95 -5.15 14.61
CA GLY A 41 6.08 -4.74 15.71
C GLY A 41 5.97 -5.79 16.82
N GLU A 42 6.03 -7.08 16.47
CA GLU A 42 6.00 -8.21 17.42
C GLU A 42 7.38 -8.49 18.06
N ALA A 43 8.46 -8.01 17.45
CA ALA A 43 9.80 -8.14 17.99
C ALA A 43 9.98 -7.39 19.32
N LYS A 44 10.80 -7.95 20.20
CA LYS A 44 11.23 -7.33 21.47
C LYS A 44 12.51 -6.51 21.33
N SER A 45 13.35 -6.87 20.37
CA SER A 45 14.57 -6.15 20.05
C SER A 45 14.72 -5.96 18.55
N VAL A 46 15.14 -4.76 18.16
CA VAL A 46 15.41 -4.40 16.77
C VAL A 46 16.73 -3.66 16.73
N GLU A 47 17.68 -4.21 15.98
CA GLU A 47 18.92 -3.54 15.59
C GLU A 47 18.73 -2.98 14.18
N TYR A 48 19.07 -1.70 14.00
CA TYR A 48 18.95 -1.05 12.71
C TYR A 48 20.20 -0.24 12.36
N GLU A 49 20.52 -0.22 11.08
CA GLU A 49 21.53 0.63 10.49
C GLU A 49 20.86 1.46 9.40
N ILE A 50 20.69 2.76 9.66
CA ILE A 50 20.15 3.70 8.67
C ILE A 50 21.34 4.38 8.00
N LYS A 51 21.48 4.13 6.70
CA LYS A 51 22.40 4.85 5.82
C LYS A 51 21.61 5.90 5.06
N VAL A 52 21.87 7.17 5.33
CA VAL A 52 21.31 8.27 4.55
C VAL A 52 22.39 8.79 3.61
N THR A 53 22.15 8.65 2.33
CA THR A 53 23.03 9.18 1.28
C THR A 53 22.40 10.46 0.74
N LYS A 54 23.07 11.60 0.90
CA LYS A 54 22.64 12.87 0.32
C LYS A 54 23.85 13.56 -0.29
N GLY A 55 23.83 13.74 -1.62
CA GLY A 55 24.88 14.48 -2.34
C GLY A 55 26.29 13.88 -2.26
N GLY A 56 26.43 12.55 -2.18
CA GLY A 56 27.72 11.87 -2.14
C GLY A 56 28.28 11.59 -0.73
N GLU A 57 27.76 12.26 0.30
CA GLU A 57 28.08 11.91 1.69
C GLU A 57 27.14 10.82 2.20
N THR A 58 27.72 9.76 2.78
CA THR A 58 26.97 8.68 3.45
C THR A 58 27.08 8.86 4.95
N LYS A 59 25.97 9.18 5.61
CA LYS A 59 25.90 9.20 7.07
C LYS A 59 25.24 7.91 7.56
N THR A 60 26.01 7.16 8.35
CA THR A 60 25.55 5.89 8.94
C THR A 60 25.20 6.13 10.40
N LYS A 61 23.96 5.81 10.79
CA LYS A 61 23.55 5.74 12.20
C LYS A 61 23.15 4.31 12.53
N LYS A 62 23.83 3.74 13.53
CA LYS A 62 23.50 2.44 14.12
C LYS A 62 22.75 2.68 15.42
N GLY A 63 21.67 1.93 15.64
CA GLY A 63 20.86 2.02 16.84
C GLY A 63 20.32 0.64 17.21
N LYS A 64 20.10 0.45 18.51
CA LYS A 64 19.49 -0.75 19.08
C LYS A 64 18.32 -0.30 19.96
N ILE A 65 17.17 -0.92 19.76
CA ILE A 65 16.00 -0.73 20.63
C ILE A 65 15.71 -2.08 21.27
N GLU A 66 15.71 -2.12 22.60
CA GLU A 66 15.36 -3.28 23.41
C GLU A 66 14.17 -2.91 24.30
N SER A 67 13.19 -3.82 24.38
CA SER A 67 12.02 -3.70 25.23
C SER A 67 11.69 -5.06 25.84
N GLU A 68 11.13 -5.05 27.07
CA GLU A 68 10.63 -6.26 27.72
C GLU A 68 9.34 -6.78 27.05
N THR A 69 8.52 -5.86 26.54
CA THR A 69 7.28 -6.08 25.80
C THR A 69 7.46 -5.87 24.30
N THR A 70 6.42 -6.15 23.51
CA THR A 70 6.45 -5.94 22.05
C THR A 70 6.62 -4.46 21.70
N LEU A 71 7.33 -4.16 20.62
CA LEU A 71 7.53 -2.77 20.17
C LEU A 71 6.21 -2.05 19.88
N ASN A 72 5.20 -2.77 19.39
CA ASN A 72 3.85 -2.22 19.21
C ASN A 72 3.25 -1.68 20.51
N GLU A 73 3.42 -2.40 21.61
CA GLU A 73 2.91 -2.01 22.93
C GLU A 73 3.64 -0.78 23.47
N VAL A 74 4.96 -0.72 23.29
CA VAL A 74 5.76 0.46 23.64
C VAL A 74 5.33 1.68 22.83
N VAL A 75 5.14 1.54 21.53
CA VAL A 75 4.68 2.64 20.67
C VAL A 75 3.29 3.12 21.11
N ALA A 76 2.37 2.20 21.40
CA ALA A 76 1.02 2.54 21.85
C ALA A 76 1.02 3.27 23.20
N THR A 77 1.76 2.77 24.20
CA THR A 77 1.86 3.41 25.53
C THR A 77 2.52 4.79 25.43
N THR A 78 3.55 4.93 24.60
CA THR A 78 4.22 6.22 24.37
C THR A 78 3.28 7.22 23.68
N LEU A 79 2.50 6.76 22.70
CA LEU A 79 1.51 7.59 22.00
C LEU A 79 0.42 8.07 22.96
N LEU A 80 -0.11 7.18 23.81
CA LEU A 80 -1.09 7.51 24.84
C LEU A 80 -0.53 8.50 25.86
N SER A 81 0.71 8.29 26.33
CA SER A 81 1.37 9.22 27.24
C SER A 81 1.51 10.62 26.62
N LYS A 82 1.91 10.71 25.35
CA LYS A 82 1.96 11.99 24.62
C LYS A 82 0.58 12.65 24.49
N ALA A 83 -0.45 11.86 24.22
CA ALA A 83 -1.81 12.37 24.15
C ALA A 83 -2.28 12.92 25.51
N MET A 84 -2.01 12.20 26.61
CA MET A 84 -2.31 12.65 27.98
C MET A 84 -1.55 13.93 28.35
N ASN A 85 -0.34 14.12 27.81
CA ASN A 85 0.47 15.33 28.00
C ASN A 85 0.07 16.50 27.09
N GLY A 86 -0.98 16.38 26.27
CA GLY A 86 -1.50 17.47 25.46
C GLY A 86 -0.93 17.58 24.03
N ASP A 87 -0.20 16.58 23.53
CA ASP A 87 0.24 16.57 22.13
C ASP A 87 -0.96 16.38 21.19
N LEU A 88 -1.37 17.47 20.54
CA LEU A 88 -2.54 17.52 19.64
C LEU A 88 -2.45 16.46 18.52
N ARG A 89 -1.26 16.13 18.02
CA ARG A 89 -1.12 15.12 16.97
C ARG A 89 -1.41 13.73 17.52
N ALA A 90 -0.86 13.42 18.70
CA ALA A 90 -1.12 12.15 19.36
C ALA A 90 -2.60 12.01 19.74
N ILE A 91 -3.21 13.07 20.28
CA ILE A 91 -4.64 13.13 20.60
C ILE A 91 -5.48 12.83 19.35
N ASN A 92 -5.26 13.54 18.25
CA ASN A 92 -6.03 13.34 17.03
C ASN A 92 -5.87 11.92 16.47
N ILE A 93 -4.66 11.35 16.50
CA ILE A 93 -4.44 9.97 16.04
C ILE A 93 -5.21 8.97 16.92
N VAL A 94 -5.21 9.18 18.23
CA VAL A 94 -5.93 8.30 19.17
C VAL A 94 -7.44 8.44 18.98
N LEU A 95 -7.96 9.67 18.91
CA LEU A 95 -9.39 9.94 18.72
C LEU A 95 -9.90 9.45 17.36
N ASP A 96 -9.15 9.67 16.28
CA ASP A 96 -9.49 9.17 14.94
C ASP A 96 -9.64 7.63 14.91
N ARG A 97 -8.95 6.92 15.81
CA ARG A 97 -8.99 5.44 15.91
C ARG A 97 -10.08 4.94 16.85
N ILE A 98 -10.46 5.72 17.87
CA ILE A 98 -11.48 5.36 18.86
C ILE A 98 -12.86 5.85 18.43
N GLU A 99 -12.98 7.15 18.17
CA GLU A 99 -14.24 7.83 17.84
C GLU A 99 -14.50 7.85 16.32
N GLY A 100 -13.45 7.63 15.53
CA GLY A 100 -13.51 7.69 14.08
C GLY A 100 -13.27 9.09 13.54
N LYS A 101 -13.21 9.20 12.21
CA LYS A 101 -13.00 10.50 11.55
C LYS A 101 -14.30 11.31 11.50
N PRO A 102 -14.21 12.65 11.47
CA PRO A 102 -15.35 13.50 11.22
C PRO A 102 -16.12 13.09 9.97
N LYS A 103 -17.46 13.16 10.04
CA LYS A 103 -18.32 12.85 8.89
C LYS A 103 -18.04 13.84 7.76
N GLN A 104 -17.71 13.32 6.58
CA GLN A 104 -17.55 14.14 5.39
C GLN A 104 -18.92 14.68 4.95
N SER A 105 -19.07 16.01 4.93
CA SER A 105 -20.20 16.66 4.27
C SER A 105 -19.91 16.72 2.77
N LEU A 106 -20.71 16.02 1.97
CA LEU A 106 -20.69 16.18 0.52
C LEU A 106 -21.73 17.25 0.15
N GLU A 107 -21.26 18.39 -0.31
CA GLU A 107 -22.12 19.35 -1.01
C GLU A 107 -22.28 18.83 -2.44
N VAL A 108 -23.42 18.20 -2.71
CA VAL A 108 -23.76 17.76 -4.07
C VAL A 108 -24.40 18.95 -4.76
N GLU A 109 -23.63 19.62 -5.62
CA GLU A 109 -24.20 20.55 -6.58
C GLU A 109 -25.04 19.74 -7.58
N LEU A 110 -26.37 19.80 -7.38
CA LEU A 110 -27.29 19.20 -8.34
C LEU A 110 -27.12 19.94 -9.67
N PRO A 111 -26.91 19.23 -10.79
CA PRO A 111 -26.91 19.87 -12.08
C PRO A 111 -28.26 20.57 -12.25
N GLN A 112 -28.22 21.89 -12.50
CA GLN A 112 -29.43 22.62 -12.86
C GLN A 112 -29.95 21.99 -14.15
N PHE A 113 -31.06 21.26 -14.04
CA PHE A 113 -31.75 20.81 -15.23
C PHE A 113 -32.18 22.06 -15.99
N PRO A 114 -31.91 22.16 -17.30
CA PRO A 114 -32.51 23.24 -18.09
C PRO A 114 -34.03 23.21 -17.88
N ASP A 115 -34.67 24.38 -17.87
CA ASP A 115 -36.12 24.51 -17.75
C ASP A 115 -36.79 23.84 -18.95
N MET A 116 -36.93 22.52 -18.86
CA MET A 116 -37.55 21.67 -19.87
C MET A 116 -39.03 21.55 -19.57
N THR A 117 -39.82 21.58 -20.64
CA THR A 117 -41.25 21.29 -20.53
C THR A 117 -41.48 19.85 -20.06
N LYS A 118 -42.65 19.55 -19.46
CA LYS A 118 -42.96 18.21 -18.93
C LYS A 118 -42.77 17.09 -19.96
N GLU A 119 -43.01 17.39 -21.23
CA GLU A 119 -42.91 16.43 -22.34
C GLU A 119 -41.47 16.11 -22.72
N GLU A 120 -40.59 17.11 -22.77
CA GLU A 120 -39.16 16.95 -23.05
C GLU A 120 -38.47 16.17 -21.92
N ARG A 121 -38.87 16.43 -20.67
CA ARG A 121 -38.39 15.69 -19.50
C ARG A 121 -38.77 14.21 -19.57
N ALA A 122 -40.00 13.89 -20.00
CA ALA A 122 -40.45 12.51 -20.15
C ALA A 122 -39.70 11.76 -21.27
N LYS A 123 -39.37 12.43 -22.39
CA LYS A 123 -38.55 11.86 -23.45
C LYS A 123 -37.12 11.60 -22.98
N ARG A 124 -36.50 12.55 -22.27
CA ARG A 124 -35.15 12.42 -21.71
C ARG A 124 -35.06 11.27 -20.70
N LEU A 125 -36.07 11.11 -19.84
CA LEU A 125 -36.16 10.01 -18.88
C LEU A 125 -36.23 8.64 -19.57
N LYS A 126 -37.01 8.52 -20.66
CA LYS A 126 -37.06 7.29 -21.45
C LYS A 126 -35.70 6.96 -22.10
N GLU A 127 -35.05 7.96 -22.71
CA GLU A 127 -33.71 7.80 -23.32
C GLU A 127 -32.66 7.33 -22.29
N LEU A 128 -32.69 7.91 -21.08
CA LEU A 128 -31.77 7.53 -20.00
C LEU A 128 -32.04 6.13 -19.46
N LEU A 129 -33.32 5.73 -19.36
CA LEU A 129 -33.70 4.38 -18.95
C LEU A 129 -33.31 3.32 -19.99
N GLU A 130 -33.40 3.64 -21.28
CA GLU A 130 -32.94 2.77 -22.35
C GLU A 130 -31.42 2.59 -22.31
N LYS A 131 -30.65 3.69 -22.19
CA LYS A 131 -29.18 3.64 -22.04
C LYS A 131 -28.71 2.89 -20.79
N ALA A 132 -29.46 2.97 -19.69
CA ALA A 132 -29.12 2.25 -18.46
C ALA A 132 -29.38 0.73 -18.55
N ASN A 133 -30.23 0.29 -19.47
CA ASN A 133 -30.54 -1.12 -19.70
C ASN A 133 -29.69 -1.75 -20.81
N GLU A 134 -28.90 -0.96 -21.53
CA GLU A 134 -27.87 -1.49 -22.45
C GLU A 134 -26.69 -2.00 -21.60
N PRO A 135 -26.27 -3.27 -21.77
CA PRO A 135 -25.07 -3.77 -21.10
C PRO A 135 -23.85 -3.01 -21.63
N GLU A 136 -23.06 -2.43 -20.74
CA GLU A 136 -21.75 -1.86 -21.07
C GLU A 136 -20.95 -2.90 -21.88
N GLN A 137 -20.50 -2.53 -23.08
CA GLN A 137 -19.60 -3.33 -23.90
C GLN A 137 -18.20 -3.38 -23.31
#